data_AF-W7DYE3-F1
#
_entry.id   AF-W7DYE3-F1
#
_cell.length_a   1.000
_cell.length_b   1.000
_cell.length_c   1.000
_cell.angle_alpha   90.00
_cell.angle_beta   90.00
_cell.angle_gamma   90.00
#
_symmetry.space_group_name_H-M   'P 1'
#
loop_
_entity.id
_entity.type
_entity.pdbx_description
1 polymer ?
#
loop_
_entity_poly.entity_id
_entity_poly.type
_entity_poly.pdbx_seq_one_letter_code
_entity_poly.pdbx_strand_id
1 'polypeptide(L)'
;MKAALTENPEFVKLLENPTLTTEQKKSLASAVFKDLNETLRDFIFLLIDRGREDYLMVISDVYAARVNELEGIAEADVYSVIPLSTEEKASLSEAICQKN
;
A
#
# COMPACT_ATOMS: atom_id res chain seq x y z
N MET A 1 -4.80 3.07 2.79
CA MET A 1 -3.46 3.64 3.06
C MET A 1 -2.82 4.15 1.78
N LYS A 2 -2.53 3.29 0.79
CA LYS A 2 -1.96 3.68 -0.52
C LYS A 2 -2.70 4.83 -1.20
N ALA A 3 -4.02 4.74 -1.39
CA ALA A 3 -4.81 5.80 -2.03
C ALA A 3 -4.63 7.18 -1.36
N ALA A 4 -4.65 7.25 -0.03
CA ALA A 4 -4.48 8.50 0.70
C ALA A 4 -3.09 9.13 0.51
N LEU A 5 -2.05 8.31 0.32
CA LEU A 5 -0.69 8.77 0.01
C LEU A 5 -0.56 9.25 -1.44
N THR A 6 -1.15 8.52 -2.39
CA THR A 6 -1.10 8.86 -3.81
C THR A 6 -1.94 10.09 -4.16
N GLU A 7 -3.10 10.25 -3.50
CA GLU A 7 -3.99 11.41 -3.69
C GLU A 7 -3.42 12.69 -3.08
N ASN A 8 -2.51 12.59 -2.12
CA ASN A 8 -1.92 13.73 -1.42
C ASN A 8 -0.39 13.72 -1.53
N PRO A 9 0.20 13.98 -2.71
CA PRO A 9 1.64 14.02 -2.88
C PRO A 9 2.32 15.12 -2.05
N GLU A 10 1.61 16.22 -1.78
CA GLU A 10 2.08 17.29 -0.88
C GLU A 10 2.20 16.81 0.58
N PHE A 11 1.36 15.86 1.01
CA PHE A 11 1.46 15.25 2.33
C PHE A 11 2.73 14.41 2.46
N VAL A 12 3.08 13.65 1.43
CA VAL A 12 4.33 12.86 1.40
C VAL A 12 5.54 13.79 1.48
N LYS A 13 5.58 14.86 0.67
CA LYS A 13 6.65 15.86 0.72
C LYS A 13 6.77 16.55 2.09
N LEU A 14 5.63 16.82 2.74
CA LEU A 14 5.62 17.37 4.10
C LEU A 14 6.19 16.37 5.10
N LEU A 15 5.81 15.10 5.03
CA LEU A 15 6.37 14.07 5.91
C LEU A 15 7.89 13.93 5.73
N GLU A 16 8.38 13.97 4.49
CA GLU A 16 9.80 13.89 4.17
C GLU A 16 10.58 15.17 4.55
N ASN A 17 9.89 16.28 4.82
CA ASN A 17 10.53 17.54 5.15
C ASN A 17 11.18 17.48 6.55
N PRO A 18 12.51 17.64 6.66
CA PRO A 18 13.20 17.60 7.95
C PRO A 18 12.94 18.83 8.84
N THR A 19 12.32 19.88 8.28
CA THR A 19 12.01 21.13 8.99
C THR A 19 10.80 20.98 9.93
N LEU A 20 9.98 19.94 9.74
CA LEU A 20 8.82 19.67 10.57
C LEU A 20 9.20 18.84 11.79
N THR A 21 8.69 19.25 12.96
CA THR A 21 8.90 18.47 14.19
C THR A 21 8.11 17.17 14.14
N THR A 22 8.59 16.16 14.88
CA THR A 22 7.92 14.86 15.01
C THR A 22 6.47 15.00 15.46
N GLU A 23 6.17 15.94 16.35
CA GLU A 23 4.80 16.23 16.80
C GLU A 23 3.90 16.79 15.69
N GLN A 24 4.43 17.71 14.88
CA GLN A 24 3.69 18.26 13.73
C GLN A 24 3.38 17.16 12.71
N LYS A 25 4.36 16.30 12.43
CA LYS A 25 4.18 15.14 11.54
C LYS A 25 3.12 14.17 12.07
N LYS A 26 3.13 13.86 13.38
CA LYS A 26 2.11 13.01 14.02
C LYS A 26 0.72 13.62 13.95
N SER A 27 0.59 14.93 14.15
CA SER A 27 -0.69 15.63 14.04
C SER A 27 -1.27 15.53 12.63
N LEU A 28 -0.42 15.79 11.62
CA LEU A 28 -0.76 15.65 10.20
C LEU A 28 -1.18 14.22 9.85
N ALA A 29 -0.39 13.22 10.27
CA ALA A 29 -0.72 11.82 10.06
C ALA A 29 -2.04 11.45 10.74
N SER A 30 -2.30 11.93 11.96
CA SER A 30 -3.56 11.65 12.66
C SER A 30 -4.78 12.24 11.95
N ALA A 31 -4.62 13.41 11.31
CA ALA A 31 -5.68 14.04 10.53
C ALA A 31 -5.99 13.30 9.22
N VAL A 32 -4.96 12.83 8.50
CA VAL A 32 -5.11 12.08 7.24
C VAL A 32 -5.59 10.64 7.50
N PHE A 33 -5.10 10.01 8.56
CA PHE A 33 -5.35 8.61 8.87
C PHE A 33 -6.38 8.43 9.98
N LYS A 34 -7.38 9.30 10.03
CA LYS A 34 -8.39 9.33 11.10
C LYS A 34 -9.19 8.03 11.20
N ASP A 35 -9.45 7.38 10.07
CA ASP A 35 -10.25 6.15 9.97
C ASP A 35 -9.42 4.86 10.07
N LEU A 36 -8.11 4.94 10.31
CA LEU A 36 -7.27 3.75 10.48
C LEU A 36 -7.37 3.18 11.90
N ASN A 37 -7.29 1.85 12.00
CA ASN A 37 -7.18 1.12 13.26
C ASN A 37 -6.03 1.64 14.12
N GLU A 38 -6.20 1.57 15.45
CA GLU A 38 -5.21 2.01 16.44
C GLU A 38 -3.84 1.38 16.22
N THR A 39 -3.77 0.07 15.99
CA THR A 39 -2.52 -0.63 15.70
C THR A 39 -1.77 -0.05 14.50
N LEU A 40 -2.50 0.31 13.44
CA LEU A 40 -1.91 0.87 12.22
C LEU A 40 -1.46 2.31 12.43
N ARG A 41 -2.22 3.08 13.24
CA ARG A 41 -1.85 4.44 13.64
C ARG A 41 -0.58 4.45 14.48
N ASP A 42 -0.48 3.56 15.48
CA ASP A 42 0.70 3.43 16.32
C ASP A 42 1.93 3.03 15.51
N PHE A 43 1.76 2.15 14.52
CA PHE A 43 2.81 1.80 13.59
C PHE A 43 3.31 3.01 12.77
N ILE A 44 2.39 3.83 12.25
CA ILE A 44 2.75 5.08 11.54
C ILE A 44 3.49 6.04 12.47
N PHE A 45 3.02 6.21 13.70
CA PHE A 45 3.69 7.08 14.68
C PHE A 45 5.09 6.58 15.04
N LEU A 46 5.28 5.25 15.14
CA LEU A 46 6.58 4.64 15.37
C LEU A 46 7.56 4.89 14.22
N LEU A 47 7.08 4.87 12.97
CA LEU A 47 7.90 5.20 11.80
C LEU A 47 8.34 6.66 11.83
N ILE A 48 7.40 7.57 12.13
CA ILE A 48 7.67 9.01 12.26
C ILE A 48 8.67 9.29 13.40
N ASP A 49 8.54 8.60 14.54
CA ASP A 49 9.48 8.73 15.66
C ASP A 49 10.90 8.28 15.30
N ARG A 50 11.03 7.36 14.34
CA ARG A 50 12.32 6.84 13.88
C ARG A 50 12.87 7.53 12.64
N GLY A 51 12.18 8.54 12.09
CA GLY A 51 12.59 9.17 10.83
C GLY A 51 12.53 8.20 9.66
N ARG A 52 11.58 7.26 9.66
CA ARG A 52 11.39 6.20 8.67
C ARG A 52 10.08 6.36 7.89
N GLU A 53 9.50 7.55 7.90
CA GLU A 53 8.26 7.90 7.19
C GLU A 53 8.38 7.80 5.66
N ASP A 54 9.59 7.85 5.11
CA ASP A 54 9.94 7.59 3.72
C ASP A 54 9.59 6.15 3.27
N TYR A 55 9.62 5.19 4.21
CA TYR A 55 9.26 3.79 3.93
C TYR A 55 7.74 3.54 3.87
N LEU A 56 6.91 4.52 4.21
CA LEU A 56 5.48 4.32 4.40
C LEU A 56 4.77 3.90 3.09
N MET A 57 5.24 4.39 1.94
CA MET A 57 4.78 3.91 0.62
C MET A 57 5.19 2.46 0.38
N VAL A 58 6.47 2.13 0.58
CA VAL A 58 7.02 0.79 0.36
C VAL A 58 6.32 -0.23 1.26
N ILE A 59 6.09 0.11 2.52
CA ILE A 59 5.37 -0.74 3.47
C ILE A 59 3.92 -0.95 3.02
N SER A 60 3.25 0.09 2.51
CA SER A 60 1.90 -0.05 1.97
C SER A 60 1.86 -1.01 0.77
N ASP A 61 2.88 -0.98 -0.10
CA ASP A 61 2.97 -1.89 -1.25
C ASP A 61 3.24 -3.33 -0.83
N VAL A 62 4.21 -3.54 0.07
CA VAL A 62 4.54 -4.87 0.60
C VAL A 62 3.35 -5.45 1.36
N TYR A 63 2.65 -4.63 2.15
CA TYR A 63 1.47 -5.08 2.89
C TYR A 63 0.34 -5.50 1.95
N ALA A 64 0.06 -4.72 0.90
CA ALA A 64 -0.91 -5.09 -0.12
C ALA A 64 -0.53 -6.40 -0.82
N ALA A 65 0.73 -6.58 -1.20
CA ALA A 65 1.23 -7.81 -1.80
C ALA A 65 1.08 -9.02 -0.85
N ARG A 66 1.36 -8.84 0.45
CA ARG A 66 1.18 -9.90 1.45
C ARG A 66 -0.28 -10.26 1.71
N VAL A 67 -1.18 -9.28 1.71
CA VAL A 67 -2.63 -9.54 1.81
C VAL A 67 -3.09 -10.33 0.59
N ASN A 68 -2.67 -9.94 -0.62
CA ASN A 68 -2.99 -10.66 -1.85
C ASN A 68 -2.46 -12.11 -1.80
N GLU A 69 -1.22 -12.32 -1.35
CA GLU A 69 -0.62 -13.65 -1.17
C GLU A 69 -1.41 -14.51 -0.16
N LEU A 70 -1.83 -13.93 0.97
CA LEU A 70 -2.62 -14.63 1.99
C LEU A 70 -4.04 -14.96 1.53
N GLU A 71 -4.65 -14.10 0.72
CA GLU A 71 -5.97 -14.35 0.12
C GLU A 71 -5.89 -15.28 -1.11
N GLY A 72 -4.69 -15.70 -1.52
CA GLY A 72 -4.49 -16.54 -2.71
C GLY A 72 -4.73 -15.78 -4.03
N ILE A 73 -4.74 -14.45 -3.98
CA ILE A 73 -4.85 -13.57 -5.15
C ILE A 73 -3.46 -13.43 -5.76
N ALA A 74 -3.13 -14.29 -6.72
CA ALA A 74 -1.95 -14.15 -7.55
C ALA A 74 -2.25 -13.18 -8.72
N GLU A 75 -1.79 -11.93 -8.62
CA GLU A 75 -1.80 -11.02 -9.77
C GLU A 75 -0.76 -11.48 -10.80
N ALA A 76 -1.23 -12.02 -11.92
CA ALA A 76 -0.40 -12.39 -13.06
C ALA A 76 -0.69 -11.44 -14.23
N ASP A 77 0.33 -10.68 -14.64
CA ASP A 77 0.27 -9.88 -15.87
C ASP A 77 0.37 -10.81 -17.10
N VAL A 78 -0.79 -11.15 -17.68
CA VAL A 78 -0.87 -11.96 -18.89
C VAL A 78 -0.73 -11.05 -20.12
N TYR A 79 0.44 -11.08 -20.75
CA TYR A 79 0.65 -10.45 -22.05
C TYR A 79 0.05 -11.31 -23.16
N SER A 80 -1.10 -10.89 -23.71
CA SER A 80 -1.74 -11.54 -24.86
C SER A 80 -1.74 -10.64 -26.09
N VAL A 81 -1.49 -11.24 -27.26
CA VAL A 81 -1.48 -10.55 -28.56
C VAL A 81 -2.91 -10.22 -29.04
N ILE A 82 -3.93 -10.82 -28.41
CA ILE A 82 -5.36 -10.67 -28.71
C ILE A 82 -6.11 -10.43 -27.39
N PRO A 83 -7.08 -9.50 -27.32
CA PRO A 83 -7.89 -9.30 -26.12
C PRO A 83 -8.60 -10.60 -25.72
N LEU A 84 -8.30 -11.10 -24.53
CA LEU A 84 -8.83 -12.36 -23.99
C LEU A 84 -10.31 -12.22 -23.62
N SER A 85 -11.10 -13.20 -24.07
CA SER A 85 -12.52 -13.37 -23.77
C SER A 85 -12.73 -13.70 -22.29
N THR A 86 -13.90 -13.42 -21.72
CA THR A 86 -14.21 -13.68 -20.30
C THR A 86 -14.05 -15.16 -19.91
N GLU A 87 -14.36 -16.08 -20.83
CA GLU A 87 -14.18 -17.53 -20.65
C GLU A 87 -12.70 -17.94 -20.61
N GLU A 88 -11.87 -17.35 -21.47
CA GLU A 88 -10.44 -17.67 -21.54
C GLU A 88 -9.71 -17.18 -20.29
N LYS A 89 -10.11 -16.04 -19.72
CA LYS A 89 -9.58 -15.54 -18.43
C LYS A 89 -9.87 -16.49 -17.28
N ALA A 90 -11.07 -17.09 -17.23
CA ALA A 90 -11.44 -18.04 -16.19
C ALA A 90 -10.59 -19.33 -16.27
N SER A 91 -10.42 -19.89 -17.48
CA SER A 91 -9.58 -21.07 -17.69
C SER A 91 -8.09 -20.81 -17.42
N LEU A 92 -7.58 -19.61 -17.73
CA LEU A 92 -6.22 -19.21 -17.39
C LEU A 92 -6.02 -19.05 -15.87
N SER A 93 -7.00 -18.48 -15.17
CA SER A 93 -6.96 -18.37 -13.72
C SER A 93 -6.87 -19.74 -13.03
N GLU A 94 -7.63 -20.72 -13.52
CA GLU A 94 -7.55 -22.11 -13.03
C GLU A 94 -6.18 -22.75 -13.30
N ALA A 95 -5.62 -22.56 -14.51
CA ALA A 95 -4.33 -23.15 -14.87
C ALA A 95 -3.16 -22.56 -14.07
N ILE A 96 -3.22 -21.28 -13.69
CA ILE A 96 -2.16 -20.62 -12.91
C ILE A 96 -2.25 -21.01 -11.43
N CYS A 97 -3.44 -21.17 -10.86
CA CYS A 97 -3.61 -21.64 -9.48
C CYS A 97 -3.10 -23.08 -9.25
N GLN A 98 -3.02 -23.91 -10.29
CA GLN A 98 -2.63 -25.32 -10.17
C GLN A 98 -1.11 -25.56 -10.12
N LYS A 99 -0.29 -24.52 -10.33
CA LYS A 99 1.17 -24.64 -10.36
C LYS A 99 1.83 -24.00 -9.13
N ASN A 100 1.43 -24.48 -7.94
CA ASN A 100 2.16 -24.30 -6.68
C ASN A 100 2.38 -25.66 -6.01
#